data_AF-A0A834HSK0-F1
#
_entry.id   AF-A0A834HSK0-F1
#
_cell.length_a   1.000
_cell.length_b   1.000
_cell.length_c   1.000
_cell.angle_alpha   90.00
_cell.angle_beta   90.00
_cell.angle_gamma   90.00
#
_symmetry.space_group_name_H-M   'P 1'
#
loop_
_entity.id
_entity.type
_entity.pdbx_description
1 polymer ?
#
loop_
_entity_poly.entity_id
_entity_poly.type
_entity_poly.pdbx_seq_one_letter_code
_entity_poly.pdbx_strand_id
1 'polypeptide(L)'
;MLDNKVLVEYDDVEWQRREWINIYRDNLFHLFLVEQALVWADRRDPFNPGTAVWPALTFMPMVSNVDIPSNLQPVEFLLDRELTFKEYKSLKPYHEWDTSLRGVKDYPDLRLAVKRWAELQDGQRILLTTPSVLVGFRVEVYRAEGTTQWYTAVIIGYNEATRDLTVTDDTVLEEHNEDPALVQMRLIGDGVVESIMRGENVGITPRRSRSSALLNQQNHSHTLPNRLIRGLSGVNNCQSNVSRRPRQGRSTIIESGNPPEPPDKGKFFQHLLKLD
;
A
#
# COMPACT_ATOMS: atom_id res chain seq x y z
N MET A 1 -15.30 -29.61 3.04
CA MET A 1 -14.34 -29.24 1.99
C MET A 1 -14.48 -27.74 1.85
N LEU A 2 -13.66 -26.96 2.55
CA LEU A 2 -13.67 -25.51 2.39
C LEU A 2 -13.20 -25.25 0.95
N ASP A 3 -13.95 -24.46 0.19
CA ASP A 3 -13.63 -24.14 -1.20
C ASP A 3 -12.26 -23.43 -1.20
N ASN A 4 -11.20 -24.11 -1.65
CA ASN A 4 -9.85 -23.56 -1.82
C ASN A 4 -9.81 -22.61 -3.02
N LYS A 5 -10.68 -21.61 -3.01
CA LYS A 5 -10.80 -20.60 -4.05
C LYS A 5 -10.08 -19.34 -3.63
N VAL A 6 -9.43 -18.70 -4.59
CA VAL A 6 -8.84 -17.37 -4.44
C VAL A 6 -9.47 -16.46 -5.47
N LEU A 7 -9.70 -15.20 -5.08
CA LEU A 7 -10.18 -14.18 -6.00
C LEU A 7 -8.97 -13.57 -6.68
N VAL A 8 -8.95 -13.59 -8.02
CA VAL A 8 -7.80 -13.12 -8.79
C VAL A 8 -8.17 -11.92 -9.63
N GLU A 9 -7.35 -10.89 -9.53
CA GLU A 9 -7.28 -9.77 -10.48
C GLU A 9 -6.08 -9.99 -11.39
N TYR A 10 -6.25 -9.69 -12.68
CA TYR A 10 -5.22 -9.89 -13.68
C TYR A 10 -4.53 -8.56 -13.99
N ASP A 11 -3.22 -8.59 -14.14
CA ASP A 11 -2.46 -7.46 -14.67
C ASP A 11 -3.03 -7.02 -16.02
N ASP A 12 -3.09 -5.70 -16.23
CA ASP A 12 -3.57 -5.07 -17.47
C ASP A 12 -5.04 -5.36 -17.84
N VAL A 13 -5.81 -5.85 -16.89
CA VAL A 13 -7.25 -6.11 -17.03
C VAL A 13 -8.02 -5.28 -16.01
N GLU A 14 -9.20 -4.80 -16.41
CA GLU A 14 -10.14 -4.12 -15.50
C GLU A 14 -10.48 -5.03 -14.30
N TRP A 15 -10.43 -4.47 -13.08
CA TRP A 15 -10.65 -5.22 -11.84
C TRP A 15 -12.01 -5.91 -11.77
N GLN A 16 -13.02 -5.40 -12.49
CA GLN A 16 -14.37 -5.98 -12.58
C GLN A 16 -14.37 -7.37 -13.22
N ARG A 17 -13.29 -7.76 -13.93
CA ARG A 17 -13.12 -9.10 -14.51
C ARG A 17 -12.50 -10.11 -13.56
N ARG A 18 -12.27 -9.73 -12.31
CA ARG A 18 -11.80 -10.66 -11.29
C ARG A 18 -12.72 -11.86 -11.15
N GLU A 19 -12.13 -13.01 -10.87
CA GLU A 19 -12.89 -14.24 -10.73
C GLU A 19 -12.37 -15.11 -9.58
N TRP A 20 -13.28 -15.87 -8.98
CA TRP A 20 -12.95 -16.89 -8.00
C TRP A 20 -12.47 -18.15 -8.71
N ILE A 21 -11.19 -18.44 -8.56
CA ILE A 21 -10.56 -19.63 -9.15
C ILE A 21 -10.24 -20.65 -8.08
N ASN A 22 -10.39 -21.94 -8.38
CA ASN A 22 -9.82 -23.01 -7.58
C ASN A 22 -8.43 -23.35 -8.15
N ILE A 23 -7.37 -22.90 -7.48
CA ILE A 23 -5.99 -23.05 -7.97
C ILE A 23 -5.57 -24.51 -8.10
N TYR A 24 -6.16 -25.40 -7.31
CA TYR A 24 -5.88 -26.83 -7.31
C TYR A 24 -6.78 -27.62 -8.27
N ARG A 25 -7.61 -26.95 -9.06
CA ARG A 25 -8.39 -27.61 -10.10
C ARG A 25 -7.43 -28.15 -11.16
N ASP A 26 -7.56 -29.44 -11.47
CA ASP A 26 -6.68 -30.15 -12.39
C ASP A 26 -6.43 -29.38 -13.70
N ASN A 27 -5.15 -29.24 -14.04
CA ASN A 27 -4.65 -28.63 -15.27
C ASN A 27 -5.06 -27.17 -15.52
N LEU A 28 -5.51 -26.43 -14.49
CA LEU A 28 -5.79 -25.01 -14.66
C LEU A 28 -4.50 -24.17 -14.76
N PHE A 29 -3.47 -24.53 -13.98
CA PHE A 29 -2.18 -23.85 -13.96
C PHE A 29 -1.03 -24.83 -14.15
N HIS A 30 -0.08 -24.48 -15.01
CA HIS A 30 1.24 -25.14 -15.01
C HIS A 30 2.05 -24.77 -13.77
N LEU A 31 1.94 -23.51 -13.35
CA LEU A 31 2.62 -22.95 -12.20
C LEU A 31 1.72 -21.91 -11.55
N PHE A 32 1.64 -21.90 -10.22
CA PHE A 32 1.01 -20.84 -9.43
C PHE A 32 1.97 -20.45 -8.32
N LEU A 33 2.45 -19.22 -8.35
CA LEU A 33 3.48 -18.70 -7.47
C LEU A 33 2.89 -17.63 -6.55
N VAL A 34 3.32 -17.62 -5.30
CA VAL A 34 2.97 -16.57 -4.33
C VAL A 34 4.24 -15.89 -3.88
N GLU A 35 4.21 -14.56 -3.80
CA GLU A 35 5.34 -13.77 -3.29
C GLU A 35 5.78 -14.28 -1.92
N GLN A 36 7.09 -14.42 -1.71
CA GLN A 36 7.66 -15.00 -0.50
C GLN A 36 8.58 -14.03 0.24
N ALA A 37 9.61 -13.52 -0.43
CA ALA A 37 10.64 -12.72 0.23
C ALA A 37 11.38 -11.80 -0.74
N LEU A 38 12.01 -10.77 -0.18
CA LEU A 38 12.91 -9.88 -0.91
C LEU A 38 14.37 -10.38 -0.79
N VAL A 39 15.09 -10.38 -1.91
CA VAL A 39 16.50 -10.76 -2.01
C VAL A 39 17.29 -9.77 -2.85
N TRP A 40 18.60 -9.75 -2.69
CA TRP A 40 19.52 -9.13 -3.64
C TRP A 40 19.94 -10.15 -4.71
N ALA A 41 19.86 -9.74 -5.97
CA ALA A 41 20.22 -10.58 -7.11
C ALA A 41 21.02 -9.80 -8.17
N ASP A 42 21.95 -10.49 -8.83
CA ASP A 42 22.71 -9.95 -9.95
C ASP A 42 21.87 -9.89 -11.23
N ARG A 43 21.96 -8.77 -11.95
CA ARG A 43 21.33 -8.60 -13.27
C ARG A 43 22.16 -7.70 -14.19
N ARG A 44 21.79 -7.71 -15.47
CA ARG A 44 22.17 -6.64 -16.40
C ARG A 44 21.41 -5.38 -15.96
N ASP A 45 22.10 -4.25 -15.93
CA ASP A 45 21.41 -2.99 -15.60
C ASP A 45 20.41 -2.67 -16.74
N PRO A 46 19.12 -2.46 -16.43
CA PRO A 46 18.08 -2.23 -17.43
C PRO A 46 18.16 -0.85 -18.09
N PHE A 47 18.82 0.14 -17.46
CA PHE A 47 18.88 1.52 -17.96
C PHE A 47 20.29 1.96 -18.38
N ASN A 48 21.32 1.23 -17.98
CA ASN A 48 22.71 1.52 -18.32
C ASN A 48 23.46 0.30 -18.87
N PRO A 49 24.49 0.50 -19.72
CA PRO A 49 25.40 -0.58 -20.08
C PRO A 49 26.18 -1.05 -18.84
N GLY A 50 25.98 -2.29 -18.43
CA GLY A 50 26.69 -2.86 -17.31
C GLY A 50 25.88 -3.89 -16.56
N THR A 51 26.30 -4.16 -15.34
CA THR A 51 25.64 -5.12 -14.45
C THR A 51 25.41 -4.47 -13.10
N ALA A 52 24.33 -4.85 -12.42
CA ALA A 52 23.87 -4.30 -11.15
C ALA A 52 23.54 -5.41 -10.14
N VAL A 53 23.57 -5.09 -8.84
CA VAL A 53 22.87 -5.88 -7.81
C VAL A 53 21.56 -5.16 -7.54
N TRP A 54 20.45 -5.88 -7.55
CA TRP A 54 19.12 -5.29 -7.52
C TRP A 54 18.21 -6.08 -6.57
N PRO A 55 17.30 -5.42 -5.84
CA PRO A 55 16.33 -6.12 -5.03
C PRO A 55 15.29 -6.80 -5.93
N ALA A 56 14.99 -8.05 -5.61
CA ALA A 56 14.06 -8.89 -6.35
C ALA A 56 13.16 -9.67 -5.40
N LEU A 57 11.93 -9.90 -5.81
CA LEU A 57 10.99 -10.79 -5.14
C LEU A 57 11.31 -12.23 -5.50
N THR A 58 11.22 -13.11 -4.51
CA THR A 58 11.22 -14.56 -4.67
C THR A 58 9.81 -15.08 -4.43
N PHE A 59 9.54 -16.29 -4.92
CA PHE A 59 8.20 -16.86 -4.87
C PHE A 59 8.21 -18.28 -4.35
N MET A 60 7.14 -18.62 -3.65
CA MET A 60 6.79 -19.97 -3.21
C MET A 60 5.77 -20.59 -4.19
N PRO A 61 6.02 -21.79 -4.72
CA PRO A 61 5.05 -22.48 -5.57
C PRO A 61 3.91 -23.07 -4.73
N MET A 62 2.68 -22.72 -5.08
CA MET A 62 1.46 -23.35 -4.57
C MET A 62 0.99 -24.49 -5.48
N VAL A 63 1.22 -24.35 -6.78
CA VAL A 63 0.97 -25.38 -7.81
C VAL A 63 2.20 -25.42 -8.71
N SER A 64 2.71 -26.62 -9.00
CA SER A 64 3.81 -26.84 -9.94
C SER A 64 3.59 -28.15 -10.68
N ASN A 65 3.00 -28.05 -11.86
CA ASN A 65 2.80 -29.16 -12.80
C ASN A 65 3.92 -29.23 -13.86
N VAL A 66 4.97 -28.42 -13.66
CA VAL A 66 6.18 -28.37 -14.48
C VAL A 66 7.40 -28.60 -13.58
N ASP A 67 8.43 -29.24 -14.15
CA ASP A 67 9.69 -29.46 -13.46
C ASP A 67 10.56 -28.21 -13.55
N ILE A 68 10.65 -27.47 -12.44
CA ILE A 68 11.62 -26.39 -12.27
C ILE A 68 12.91 -27.00 -11.70
N PRO A 69 14.08 -26.80 -12.35
CA PRO A 69 15.35 -27.27 -11.80
C PRO A 69 15.55 -26.76 -10.37
N SER A 70 15.89 -27.65 -9.44
CA SER A 70 15.98 -27.35 -8.01
C SER A 70 17.05 -26.32 -7.64
N ASN A 71 18.00 -26.05 -8.54
CA ASN A 71 19.01 -25.01 -8.39
C ASN A 71 18.54 -23.63 -8.83
N LEU A 72 17.38 -23.52 -9.50
CA LEU A 72 16.82 -22.27 -10.00
C LEU A 72 15.68 -21.78 -9.11
N GLN A 73 15.62 -20.46 -8.94
CA GLN A 73 14.58 -19.75 -8.22
C GLN A 73 13.95 -18.73 -9.18
N PRO A 74 12.63 -18.75 -9.38
CA PRO A 74 11.94 -17.65 -10.05
C PRO A 74 12.09 -16.38 -9.21
N VAL A 75 12.46 -15.29 -9.87
CA VAL A 75 12.58 -13.96 -9.28
C VAL A 75 11.93 -12.91 -10.15
N GLU A 76 11.47 -11.84 -9.52
CA GLU A 76 11.03 -10.63 -10.20
C GLU A 76 11.81 -9.43 -9.69
N PHE A 77 12.46 -8.69 -10.56
CA PHE A 77 13.15 -7.48 -10.14
C PHE A 77 12.20 -6.31 -9.90
N LEU A 78 12.46 -5.57 -8.82
CA LEU A 78 11.69 -4.36 -8.52
C LEU A 78 11.93 -3.25 -9.56
N LEU A 79 10.94 -2.36 -9.68
CA LEU A 79 10.79 -1.29 -10.67
C LEU A 79 10.31 -1.74 -12.05
N ASP A 80 11.10 -2.52 -12.76
CA ASP A 80 10.80 -2.89 -14.14
C ASP A 80 10.05 -4.22 -14.28
N ARG A 81 9.83 -4.92 -13.16
CA ARG A 81 9.04 -6.15 -13.08
C ARG A 81 9.59 -7.28 -13.97
N GLU A 82 10.90 -7.25 -14.28
CA GLU A 82 11.52 -8.32 -15.09
C GLU A 82 11.46 -9.64 -14.31
N LEU A 83 10.76 -10.61 -14.90
CA LEU A 83 10.65 -11.97 -14.41
C LEU A 83 11.72 -12.86 -15.04
N THR A 84 12.48 -13.56 -14.21
CA THR A 84 13.55 -14.46 -14.69
C THR A 84 13.85 -15.55 -13.68
N PHE A 85 14.71 -16.50 -14.06
CA PHE A 85 15.23 -17.51 -13.15
C PHE A 85 16.68 -17.18 -12.78
N LYS A 86 17.01 -17.34 -11.49
CA LYS A 86 18.37 -17.18 -10.97
C LYS A 86 18.79 -18.41 -10.20
N GLU A 87 20.09 -18.67 -10.15
CA GLU A 87 20.60 -19.73 -9.29
C GLU A 87 20.33 -19.37 -7.82
N TYR A 88 19.70 -20.26 -7.07
CA TYR A 88 19.36 -20.04 -5.66
C TYR A 88 20.58 -19.62 -4.83
N LYS A 89 21.75 -20.22 -5.09
CA LYS A 89 23.02 -19.93 -4.40
C LYS A 89 23.56 -18.53 -4.68
N SER A 90 23.13 -17.89 -5.77
CA SER A 90 23.56 -16.53 -6.12
C SER A 90 22.73 -15.46 -5.41
N LEU A 91 21.55 -15.82 -4.88
CA LEU A 91 20.64 -14.92 -4.19
C LEU A 91 21.13 -14.66 -2.77
N LYS A 92 21.09 -13.39 -2.35
CA LYS A 92 21.42 -13.00 -0.98
C LYS A 92 20.16 -12.46 -0.30
N PRO A 93 19.81 -12.90 0.92
CA PRO A 93 18.69 -12.33 1.64
C PRO A 93 18.79 -10.81 1.75
N TYR A 94 17.67 -10.11 1.58
CA TYR A 94 17.60 -8.69 1.89
C TYR A 94 17.43 -8.52 3.40
N HIS A 95 18.32 -7.75 4.04
CA HIS A 95 18.20 -7.37 5.45
C HIS A 95 18.05 -5.86 5.61
N GLU A 96 18.94 -5.11 4.98
CA GLU A 96 18.94 -3.66 4.99
C GLU A 96 19.43 -3.11 3.65
N TRP A 97 19.20 -1.82 3.45
CA TRP A 97 19.62 -1.12 2.24
C TRP A 97 21.12 -0.90 2.22
N ASP A 98 21.83 -1.58 1.33
CA ASP A 98 23.28 -1.45 1.18
C ASP A 98 23.64 -0.53 -0.01
N THR A 99 24.07 0.68 0.32
CA THR A 99 24.48 1.66 -0.70
C THR A 99 25.84 1.34 -1.33
N SER A 100 26.60 0.39 -0.81
CA SER A 100 27.87 -0.04 -1.41
C SER A 100 27.68 -0.92 -2.64
N LEU A 101 26.49 -1.51 -2.79
CA LEU A 101 26.13 -2.35 -3.94
C LEU A 101 26.06 -1.54 -5.24
N ARG A 102 26.53 -2.15 -6.33
CA ARG A 102 26.55 -1.55 -7.67
C ARG A 102 25.13 -1.39 -8.25
N GLY A 103 24.87 -0.26 -8.91
CA GLY A 103 23.59 0.11 -9.51
C GLY A 103 22.56 0.66 -8.52
N VAL A 104 22.58 0.24 -7.26
CA VAL A 104 21.57 0.59 -6.26
C VAL A 104 21.48 2.10 -5.97
N LYS A 105 22.63 2.82 -5.98
CA LYS A 105 22.69 4.27 -5.73
C LYS A 105 22.07 5.11 -6.84
N ASP A 106 22.02 4.57 -8.06
CA ASP A 106 21.66 5.31 -9.26
C ASP A 106 20.13 5.43 -9.40
N TYR A 107 19.36 4.63 -8.64
CA TYR A 107 17.90 4.54 -8.74
C TYR A 107 17.23 4.78 -7.37
N PRO A 108 16.94 6.04 -6.99
CA PRO A 108 16.28 6.34 -5.71
C PRO A 108 14.87 5.73 -5.60
N ASP A 109 14.16 5.58 -6.73
CA ASP A 109 12.85 4.93 -6.77
C ASP A 109 12.92 3.45 -6.36
N LEU A 110 14.07 2.81 -6.55
CA LEU A 110 14.29 1.43 -6.13
C LEU A 110 14.25 1.29 -4.61
N ARG A 111 14.84 2.25 -3.92
CA ARG A 111 14.77 2.34 -2.45
C ARG A 111 13.34 2.55 -1.99
N LEU A 112 12.59 3.39 -2.71
CA LEU A 112 11.19 3.63 -2.40
C LEU A 112 10.34 2.38 -2.64
N ALA A 113 10.59 1.62 -3.71
CA ALA A 113 9.91 0.35 -3.98
C ALA A 113 10.17 -0.67 -2.87
N VAL A 114 11.42 -0.81 -2.41
CA VAL A 114 11.77 -1.67 -1.27
C VAL A 114 11.08 -1.20 0.01
N LYS A 115 11.05 0.12 0.29
CA LYS A 115 10.35 0.65 1.46
C LYS A 115 8.86 0.32 1.42
N ARG A 116 8.21 0.51 0.27
CA ARG A 116 6.79 0.18 0.07
C ARG A 116 6.52 -1.31 0.29
N TRP A 117 7.37 -2.18 -0.25
CA TRP A 117 7.27 -3.62 -0.02
C TRP A 117 7.36 -3.96 1.49
N ALA A 118 8.34 -3.40 2.19
CA ALA A 118 8.50 -3.62 3.63
C ALA A 118 7.31 -3.09 4.44
N GLU A 119 6.82 -1.88 4.11
CA GLU A 119 5.64 -1.30 4.74
C GLU A 119 4.38 -2.15 4.53
N LEU A 120 4.23 -2.81 3.38
CA LEU A 120 3.14 -3.75 3.13
C LEU A 120 3.25 -5.00 3.99
N GLN A 121 4.44 -5.63 4.03
CA GLN A 121 4.68 -6.83 4.83
C GLN A 121 4.48 -6.57 6.33
N ASP A 122 5.00 -5.45 6.83
CA ASP A 122 4.82 -5.04 8.22
C ASP A 122 3.37 -4.67 8.52
N GLY A 123 2.68 -4.00 7.60
CA GLY A 123 1.26 -3.68 7.72
C GLY A 123 0.39 -4.92 7.86
N GLN A 124 0.60 -5.93 6.99
CA GLN A 124 -0.10 -7.22 7.09
C GLN A 124 0.21 -7.92 8.42
N ARG A 125 1.48 -7.95 8.81
CA ARG A 125 1.89 -8.57 10.07
C ARG A 125 1.23 -7.92 11.27
N ILE A 126 1.14 -6.59 11.31
CA ILE A 126 0.46 -5.86 12.38
C ILE A 126 -1.04 -6.20 12.44
N LEU A 127 -1.71 -6.23 11.29
CA LEU A 127 -3.13 -6.62 11.17
C LEU A 127 -3.40 -8.02 11.72
N LEU A 128 -2.48 -8.97 11.48
CA LEU A 128 -2.65 -10.37 11.88
C LEU A 128 -2.19 -10.66 13.32
N THR A 129 -1.15 -9.99 13.80
CA THR A 129 -0.49 -10.35 15.07
C THR A 129 -0.84 -9.43 16.22
N THR A 130 -1.19 -8.18 15.94
CA THR A 130 -1.56 -7.17 16.95
C THR A 130 -2.83 -6.39 16.56
N PRO A 131 -3.94 -7.05 16.16
CA PRO A 131 -5.14 -6.35 15.70
C PRO A 131 -5.80 -5.45 16.77
N SER A 132 -5.68 -5.80 18.04
CA SER A 132 -6.32 -5.05 19.14
C SER A 132 -5.78 -3.63 19.31
N VAL A 133 -4.52 -3.36 18.93
CA VAL A 133 -3.94 -2.00 19.01
C VAL A 133 -4.41 -1.09 17.87
N LEU A 134 -5.12 -1.64 16.89
CA LEU A 134 -5.54 -0.92 15.69
C LEU A 134 -6.90 -0.23 15.82
N VAL A 135 -7.58 -0.35 16.97
CA VAL A 135 -8.83 0.39 17.22
C VAL A 135 -8.58 1.90 17.11
N GLY A 136 -9.37 2.57 16.28
CA GLY A 136 -9.24 3.98 15.93
C GLY A 136 -8.37 4.26 14.71
N PHE A 137 -7.66 3.26 14.15
CA PHE A 137 -6.90 3.43 12.92
C PHE A 137 -7.79 3.33 11.68
N ARG A 138 -7.36 4.03 10.63
CA ARG A 138 -7.99 3.96 9.32
C ARG A 138 -7.37 2.86 8.47
N VAL A 139 -8.22 2.15 7.74
CA VAL A 139 -7.84 1.07 6.83
C VAL A 139 -8.53 1.21 5.48
N GLU A 140 -7.87 0.75 4.43
CA GLU A 140 -8.53 0.34 3.20
C GLU A 140 -8.77 -1.17 3.25
N VAL A 141 -9.98 -1.58 2.90
CA VAL A 141 -10.40 -2.97 2.91
C VAL A 141 -10.84 -3.35 1.50
N TYR A 142 -10.33 -4.49 1.02
CA TYR A 142 -10.67 -5.01 -0.30
C TYR A 142 -12.08 -5.59 -0.30
N ARG A 143 -12.85 -5.29 -1.34
CA ARG A 143 -14.20 -5.82 -1.56
C ARG A 143 -14.18 -6.90 -2.60
N ALA A 144 -14.47 -8.14 -2.21
CA ALA A 144 -14.65 -9.25 -3.15
C ALA A 144 -15.87 -9.05 -4.07
N GLU A 145 -16.92 -8.41 -3.55
CA GLU A 145 -18.19 -8.19 -4.25
C GLU A 145 -18.60 -6.71 -4.25
N GLY A 146 -19.49 -6.33 -5.17
CA GLY A 146 -20.03 -4.97 -5.28
C GLY A 146 -19.38 -4.10 -6.35
N THR A 147 -19.63 -2.78 -6.27
CA THR A 147 -19.30 -1.82 -7.34
C THR A 147 -17.97 -1.08 -7.13
N THR A 148 -17.25 -1.38 -6.06
CA THR A 148 -15.97 -0.72 -5.71
C THR A 148 -14.96 -1.77 -5.27
N GLN A 149 -13.73 -1.66 -5.75
CA GLN A 149 -12.64 -2.56 -5.41
C GLN A 149 -12.16 -2.42 -3.95
N TRP A 150 -12.07 -1.19 -3.46
CA TRP A 150 -11.61 -0.85 -2.12
C TRP A 150 -12.57 0.14 -1.47
N TYR A 151 -12.77 0.01 -0.16
CA TYR A 151 -13.42 1.05 0.64
C TYR A 151 -12.54 1.45 1.80
N THR A 152 -12.74 2.66 2.30
CA THR A 152 -12.04 3.17 3.47
C THR A 152 -12.93 3.02 4.69
N ALA A 153 -12.34 2.62 5.80
CA ALA A 153 -13.05 2.41 7.05
C ALA A 153 -12.19 2.79 8.27
N VAL A 154 -12.84 2.90 9.42
CA VAL A 154 -12.20 3.02 10.73
C VAL A 154 -12.40 1.71 11.50
N ILE A 155 -11.32 1.16 12.05
CA ILE A 155 -11.42 0.00 12.95
C ILE A 155 -12.02 0.48 14.27
N ILE A 156 -13.12 -0.13 14.70
CA ILE A 156 -13.82 0.21 15.94
C ILE A 156 -13.77 -0.90 16.99
N GLY A 157 -13.40 -2.12 16.59
CA GLY A 157 -13.29 -3.25 17.50
C GLY A 157 -12.50 -4.40 16.90
N TYR A 158 -12.10 -5.33 17.77
CA TYR A 158 -11.49 -6.60 17.41
C TYR A 158 -12.09 -7.70 18.28
N ASN A 159 -12.53 -8.79 17.66
CA ASN A 159 -13.07 -9.95 18.36
C ASN A 159 -12.02 -11.06 18.44
N GLU A 160 -11.46 -11.30 19.62
CA GLU A 160 -10.44 -12.35 19.82
C GLU A 160 -10.93 -13.77 19.52
N ALA A 161 -12.24 -14.04 19.67
CA ALA A 161 -12.79 -15.37 19.47
C ALA A 161 -12.92 -15.74 17.99
N THR A 162 -13.32 -14.78 17.15
CA THR A 162 -13.48 -14.99 15.69
C THR A 162 -12.27 -14.52 14.88
N ARG A 163 -11.44 -13.64 15.46
CA ARG A 163 -10.34 -12.91 14.82
C ARG A 163 -10.78 -11.83 13.83
N ASP A 164 -12.06 -11.44 13.85
CA ASP A 164 -12.57 -10.39 12.98
C ASP A 164 -12.25 -8.99 13.54
N LEU A 165 -11.97 -8.07 12.63
CA LEU A 165 -11.99 -6.63 12.87
C LEU A 165 -13.38 -6.09 12.57
N THR A 166 -13.97 -5.38 13.51
CA THR A 166 -15.18 -4.58 13.25
C THR A 166 -14.74 -3.23 12.70
N VAL A 167 -15.17 -2.91 11.48
CA VAL A 167 -14.81 -1.68 10.77
C VAL A 167 -16.07 -0.91 10.36
N THR A 168 -16.04 0.42 10.48
CA THR A 168 -17.12 1.28 10.00
C THR A 168 -16.72 1.94 8.68
N ASP A 169 -17.48 1.67 7.61
CA ASP A 169 -17.26 2.28 6.29
C ASP A 169 -17.47 3.80 6.33
N ASP A 170 -16.56 4.58 5.75
CA ASP A 170 -16.62 6.05 5.77
C ASP A 170 -17.75 6.68 4.92
N THR A 171 -18.26 5.92 3.96
CA THR A 171 -19.24 6.36 2.96
C THR A 171 -20.66 5.97 3.35
N VAL A 172 -20.90 4.71 3.70
CA VAL A 172 -22.23 4.20 4.07
C VAL A 172 -22.48 4.21 5.57
N LEU A 173 -21.43 4.36 6.39
CA LEU A 173 -21.49 4.37 7.86
C LEU A 173 -22.06 3.09 8.46
N GLU A 174 -21.96 1.98 7.73
CA GLU A 174 -22.33 0.64 8.19
C GLU A 174 -21.12 -0.08 8.79
N GLU A 175 -21.39 -0.96 9.75
CA GLU A 175 -20.40 -1.83 10.37
C GLU A 175 -20.25 -3.11 9.56
N HIS A 176 -19.00 -3.50 9.31
CA HIS A 176 -18.61 -4.74 8.69
C HIS A 176 -17.69 -5.52 9.64
N ASN A 177 -17.78 -6.84 9.63
CA ASN A 177 -16.84 -7.72 10.33
C ASN A 177 -15.97 -8.41 9.28
N GLU A 178 -14.68 -8.11 9.30
CA GLU A 178 -13.74 -8.53 8.28
C GLU A 178 -12.58 -9.28 8.93
N ASP A 179 -12.27 -10.46 8.41
CA ASP A 179 -11.09 -11.23 8.83
C ASP A 179 -9.86 -10.75 8.03
N PRO A 180 -8.86 -10.11 8.65
CA PRO A 180 -7.65 -9.66 7.96
C PRO A 180 -6.80 -10.79 7.38
N ALA A 181 -7.05 -12.06 7.74
CA ALA A 181 -6.40 -13.22 7.15
C ALA A 181 -7.07 -13.68 5.84
N LEU A 182 -8.32 -13.30 5.59
CA LEU A 182 -9.10 -13.71 4.42
C LEU A 182 -9.32 -12.56 3.43
N VAL A 183 -9.30 -11.31 3.92
CA VAL A 183 -9.52 -10.11 3.12
C VAL A 183 -8.28 -9.25 3.16
N GLN A 184 -7.86 -8.75 1.99
CA GLN A 184 -6.73 -7.84 1.93
C GLN A 184 -7.10 -6.50 2.57
N MET A 185 -6.33 -6.09 3.57
CA MET A 185 -6.50 -4.82 4.28
C MET A 185 -5.18 -4.06 4.30
N ARG A 186 -5.22 -2.72 4.34
CA ARG A 186 -4.00 -1.90 4.53
C ARG A 186 -4.27 -0.70 5.43
N LEU A 187 -3.33 -0.42 6.32
CA LEU A 187 -3.37 0.77 7.16
C LEU A 187 -3.17 2.03 6.31
N ILE A 188 -3.98 3.05 6.55
CA ILE A 188 -3.90 4.33 5.83
C ILE A 188 -3.12 5.33 6.67
N GLY A 189 -2.09 5.91 6.08
CA GLY A 189 -1.39 7.08 6.59
C GLY A 189 0.12 6.96 6.44
N ASP A 190 0.75 8.07 6.08
CA ASP A 190 2.19 8.14 5.81
C ASP A 190 2.96 7.82 7.10
N GLY A 191 3.79 6.77 7.08
CA GLY A 191 4.61 6.36 8.22
C GLY A 191 3.86 5.68 9.38
N VAL A 192 2.54 5.45 9.26
CA VAL A 192 1.73 4.83 10.32
C VAL A 192 2.27 3.45 10.71
N VAL A 193 2.54 2.60 9.73
CA VAL A 193 3.10 1.25 9.95
C VAL A 193 4.43 1.34 10.69
N GLU A 194 5.32 2.24 10.23
CA GLU A 194 6.65 2.47 10.82
C GLU A 194 6.55 2.91 12.29
N SER A 195 5.62 3.81 12.59
CA SER A 195 5.39 4.30 13.95
C SER A 195 4.80 3.23 14.87
N ILE A 196 3.85 2.41 14.39
CA ILE A 196 3.32 1.28 15.17
C ILE A 196 4.44 0.28 15.46
N MET A 197 5.25 -0.05 14.46
CA MET A 197 6.40 -0.95 14.60
C MET A 197 7.43 -0.45 15.62
N ARG A 198 7.58 0.88 15.78
CA ARG A 198 8.43 1.50 16.80
C ARG A 198 7.77 1.65 18.18
N GLY A 199 6.48 1.34 18.31
CA GLY A 199 5.70 1.55 19.53
C GLY A 199 5.39 3.03 19.82
N GLU A 200 5.41 3.88 18.79
CA GLU A 200 5.04 5.29 18.91
C GLU A 200 3.52 5.45 18.98
N ASN A 201 3.04 6.39 19.79
CA ASN A 201 1.63 6.75 19.82
C ASN A 201 1.27 7.53 18.55
N VAL A 202 0.77 6.84 17.54
CA VAL A 202 0.38 7.43 16.24
C VAL A 202 -0.82 8.38 16.37
N GLY A 203 -1.54 8.32 17.48
CA GLY A 203 -2.81 9.04 17.65
C GLY A 203 -3.88 8.51 16.68
N ILE A 204 -5.15 8.81 16.96
CA ILE A 204 -6.24 8.48 16.03
C ILE A 204 -5.98 9.25 14.74
N THR A 205 -5.68 8.55 13.64
CA THR A 205 -5.37 9.17 12.34
C THR A 205 -6.48 10.15 11.96
N PRO A 206 -6.22 11.47 11.91
CA PRO A 206 -7.27 12.45 11.67
C PRO A 206 -7.86 12.28 10.28
N ARG A 207 -9.18 12.46 10.15
CA ARG A 207 -9.84 12.61 8.85
C ARG A 207 -9.18 13.76 8.10
N ARG A 208 -8.42 13.47 7.04
CA ARG A 208 -7.79 14.50 6.20
C ARG A 208 -8.92 15.32 5.56
N SER A 209 -9.27 16.46 6.16
CA SER A 209 -10.28 17.36 5.60
C SER A 209 -9.76 17.90 4.27
N ARG A 210 -10.65 17.98 3.27
CA ARG A 210 -10.34 18.42 1.90
C ARG A 210 -9.67 19.80 1.80
N SER A 211 -9.61 20.55 2.89
CA SER A 211 -8.98 21.86 3.02
C SER A 211 -7.45 21.83 3.20
N SER A 212 -6.82 20.72 3.61
CA SER A 212 -5.36 20.69 3.82
C SER A 212 -4.53 20.51 2.54
N ALA A 213 -5.15 20.12 1.42
CA ALA A 213 -4.46 20.03 0.13
C ALA A 213 -4.16 21.40 -0.49
N LEU A 214 -4.91 22.45 -0.11
CA LEU A 214 -4.73 23.80 -0.66
C LEU A 214 -3.64 24.61 0.06
N LEU A 215 -3.22 24.22 1.26
CA LEU A 215 -2.23 24.99 2.03
C LEU A 215 -0.78 24.73 1.57
N ASN A 216 -0.50 23.60 0.92
CA ASN A 216 0.86 23.25 0.48
C ASN A 216 1.28 23.89 -0.86
N GLN A 217 0.39 24.60 -1.56
CA GLN A 217 0.75 25.34 -2.79
C GLN A 217 1.17 26.80 -2.56
N GLN A 218 1.07 27.34 -1.35
CA GLN A 218 1.41 28.76 -1.08
C GLN A 218 2.80 29.00 -0.47
N ASN A 219 3.60 27.96 -0.18
CA ASN A 219 4.89 28.13 0.51
C ASN A 219 6.16 28.09 -0.38
N HIS A 220 6.02 28.20 -1.71
CA HIS A 220 7.18 28.39 -2.60
C HIS A 220 7.07 29.64 -3.46
N SER A 221 7.36 30.81 -2.87
CA SER A 221 7.79 31.97 -3.64
C SER A 221 8.63 32.97 -2.82
N HIS A 222 9.92 33.02 -3.15
CA HIS A 222 10.87 34.14 -3.07
C HIS A 222 11.59 34.50 -1.75
N THR A 223 12.89 34.20 -1.76
CA THR A 223 13.99 34.77 -0.97
C THR A 223 14.46 36.12 -1.55
N LEU A 224 14.57 37.17 -0.72
CA LEU A 224 15.50 38.31 -0.90
C LEU A 224 15.89 38.86 0.49
N PRO A 225 17.17 39.20 0.77
CA PRO A 225 17.57 39.75 2.05
C PRO A 225 17.76 41.28 1.99
N ASN A 226 17.24 42.04 2.96
CA ASN A 226 17.94 43.24 3.43
C ASN A 226 17.42 43.81 4.78
N ARG A 227 18.41 43.95 5.70
CA ARG A 227 18.66 44.94 6.77
C ARG A 227 17.51 45.63 7.58
N LEU A 228 17.64 45.45 8.90
CA LEU A 228 17.64 46.41 10.05
C LEU A 228 16.52 47.48 10.16
N ILE A 229 15.76 47.45 11.28
CA ILE A 229 15.73 48.49 12.36
C ILE A 229 14.71 48.14 13.48
N ARG A 230 15.22 48.15 14.73
CA ARG A 230 14.71 48.62 16.04
C ARG A 230 13.21 48.99 16.27
N GLY A 231 12.66 48.54 17.41
CA GLY A 231 11.53 49.18 18.15
C GLY A 231 10.56 48.18 18.80
N LEU A 232 10.74 47.84 20.09
CA LEU A 232 9.95 48.30 21.26
C LEU A 232 8.51 47.76 21.39
N SER A 233 8.35 46.92 22.42
CA SER A 233 7.32 46.90 23.47
C SER A 233 5.83 47.06 23.11
N GLY A 234 5.01 46.09 23.54
CA GLY A 234 3.55 46.23 23.51
C GLY A 234 2.80 45.08 24.14
N VAL A 235 2.66 45.14 25.46
CA VAL A 235 1.79 44.31 26.31
C VAL A 235 0.31 44.62 25.98
N ASN A 236 -0.52 43.61 25.69
CA ASN A 236 -1.70 43.25 26.50
C ASN A 236 -2.72 42.33 25.80
N ASN A 237 -3.20 41.45 26.66
CA ASN A 237 -4.36 40.57 26.60
C ASN A 237 -5.68 41.36 26.43
N CYS A 238 -6.64 40.87 25.64
CA CYS A 238 -8.01 40.59 26.09
C CYS A 238 -8.98 40.17 24.96
N GLN A 239 -9.93 39.35 25.38
CA GLN A 239 -11.00 38.70 24.67
C GLN A 239 -12.09 39.68 24.22
N SER A 240 -12.84 39.33 23.17
CA SER A 240 -14.32 39.29 23.23
C SER A 240 -14.96 38.81 21.93
N ASN A 241 -15.76 37.76 22.09
CA ASN A 241 -17.05 37.44 21.47
C ASN A 241 -17.66 38.44 20.46
N VAL A 242 -18.30 37.90 19.41
CA VAL A 242 -19.78 37.89 19.21
C VAL A 242 -20.16 37.80 17.72
N SER A 243 -21.13 36.93 17.46
CA SER A 243 -22.15 36.93 16.39
C SER A 243 -21.87 36.43 14.97
N ARG A 244 -22.53 35.29 14.72
CA ARG A 244 -23.03 34.79 13.44
C ARG A 244 -24.09 35.73 12.85
N ARG A 245 -24.10 35.86 11.51
CA ARG A 245 -25.31 36.03 10.69
C ARG A 245 -25.22 35.14 9.44
N PRO A 246 -26.34 34.55 8.99
CA PRO A 246 -26.36 33.57 7.91
C PRO A 246 -26.45 34.26 6.54
N ARG A 247 -25.97 33.60 5.48
CA ARG A 247 -26.22 34.04 4.11
C ARG A 247 -26.91 32.95 3.30
N GLN A 248 -28.03 33.35 2.71
CA GLN A 248 -28.97 32.59 1.90
C GLN A 248 -28.32 32.00 0.65
N GLY A 249 -28.90 30.89 0.21
CA GLY A 249 -28.41 30.04 -0.86
C GLY A 249 -28.63 30.57 -2.27
N ARG A 250 -27.91 29.93 -3.19
CA ARG A 250 -28.16 29.95 -4.62
C ARG A 250 -28.03 28.52 -5.14
N SER A 251 -29.16 28.00 -5.62
CA SER A 251 -29.27 26.70 -6.28
C SER A 251 -28.75 26.82 -7.70
N THR A 252 -27.84 25.93 -8.09
CA THR A 252 -27.52 25.65 -9.49
C THR A 252 -27.44 24.13 -9.64
N ILE A 253 -28.36 23.61 -10.45
CA ILE A 253 -28.45 22.26 -10.97
C ILE A 253 -27.16 21.97 -11.76
N ILE A 254 -26.47 20.85 -11.47
CA ILE A 254 -25.40 20.30 -12.30
C ILE A 254 -25.66 18.81 -12.47
N GLU A 255 -25.61 18.38 -13.73
CA GLU A 255 -25.80 17.04 -14.25
C GLU A 255 -24.97 15.96 -13.54
N SER A 256 -25.57 14.77 -13.49
CA SER A 256 -24.96 13.51 -13.10
C SER A 256 -23.83 13.10 -14.05
N GLY A 257 -22.62 13.59 -13.77
CA GLY A 257 -21.38 13.03 -14.29
C GLY A 257 -20.81 12.01 -13.31
N ASN A 258 -20.39 10.85 -13.81
CA ASN A 258 -19.73 9.81 -13.03
C ASN A 258 -18.60 10.40 -12.15
N PRO A 259 -18.43 9.93 -10.91
CA PRO A 259 -17.36 10.41 -10.05
C PRO A 259 -16.00 10.10 -10.68
N PRO A 260 -15.01 10.99 -10.51
CA PRO A 260 -13.68 10.81 -11.07
C PRO A 260 -13.02 9.57 -10.48
N GLU A 261 -12.47 8.75 -11.37
CA GLU A 261 -11.68 7.57 -11.05
C GLU A 261 -10.50 7.94 -10.13
N PRO A 262 -10.25 7.21 -9.04
CA PRO A 262 -9.11 7.49 -8.17
C PRO A 262 -7.79 7.27 -8.94
N PRO A 263 -6.75 8.06 -8.63
CA PRO A 263 -5.46 7.98 -9.31
C PRO A 263 -4.87 6.58 -9.18
N ASP A 264 -4.29 6.09 -10.28
CA ASP A 264 -3.65 4.77 -10.46
C ASP A 264 -2.84 4.37 -9.21
N LYS A 265 -3.47 3.58 -8.35
CA LYS A 265 -2.89 3.12 -7.09
C LYS A 265 -2.10 1.86 -7.40
N GLY A 266 -0.84 2.06 -7.80
CA GLY A 266 0.18 1.06 -8.08
C GLY A 266 -0.30 -0.40 -7.97
N LYS A 267 -0.42 -1.04 -9.14
CA LYS A 267 -0.74 -2.48 -9.30
C LYS A 267 -0.06 -3.31 -8.21
N PHE A 268 -0.86 -3.97 -7.39
CA PHE A 268 -0.37 -4.75 -6.26
C PHE A 268 0.33 -6.03 -6.74
N PHE A 269 1.39 -6.37 -6.02
CA PHE A 269 2.18 -7.59 -6.15
C PHE A 269 1.38 -8.81 -5.66
N GLN A 270 0.53 -9.35 -6.53
CA GLN A 270 0.16 -10.76 -6.50
C GLN A 270 0.35 -11.30 -7.90
N HIS A 271 1.52 -11.89 -8.15
CA HIS A 271 1.85 -12.40 -9.47
C HIS A 271 1.18 -13.72 -9.73
N LEU A 272 0.08 -13.66 -10.48
CA LEU A 272 -0.42 -14.81 -11.20
C LEU A 272 0.47 -15.04 -12.43
N LEU A 273 1.56 -15.77 -12.25
CA LEU A 273 2.38 -16.21 -13.38
C LEU A 273 1.67 -17.32 -14.14
N LYS A 274 0.90 -16.93 -15.16
CA LYS A 274 0.50 -17.86 -16.22
C LYS A 274 1.63 -17.92 -17.24
N LEU A 275 2.47 -18.95 -17.12
CA LEU A 275 3.36 -19.34 -18.21
C LEU A 275 2.52 -20.20 -19.17
N ASP A 276 2.23 -19.63 -20.35
CA ASP A 276 1.64 -20.33 -21.49
C ASP A 276 2.64 -21.33 -22.10
#